data_AF-A0AA37GFN0-F1
#
_entry.id   AF-A0AA37GFN0-F1
#
_cell.length_a   1.000
_cell.length_b   1.000
_cell.length_c   1.000
_cell.angle_alpha   90.00
_cell.angle_beta   90.00
_cell.angle_gamma   90.00
#
_symmetry.space_group_name_H-M   'P 1'
#
loop_
_entity.id
_entity.type
_entity.pdbx_description
1 polymer ?
#
loop_
_entity_poly.entity_id
_entity_poly.type
_entity_poly.pdbx_seq_one_letter_code
_entity_poly.pdbx_strand_id
1 'polypeptide(L)'
;MPLVGKWMAHAAWQSVAFLLMWAGFGTGYVYARDNGYLFAQTHTLLGTVVVAMLAIQPFLGVAHHKYYKKNQTRGIVSHAHIWYGRALMVLGIINGGLGLELASSSRAYVIAYSVIAAIIGVAWIGSAVWGEMRRSKRTVKREQSHESPESQQRIPYRQKK
;
A
#
# COMPACT_ATOMS: atom_id res chain seq x y z
N MET A 1 21.73 -6.87 -8.28
CA MET A 1 20.78 -5.75 -8.13
C MET A 1 19.32 -6.24 -8.09
N PRO A 2 18.86 -6.94 -7.02
CA PRO A 2 17.51 -7.52 -6.98
C PRO A 2 16.39 -6.55 -6.58
N LEU A 3 16.72 -5.33 -6.15
CA LEU A 3 15.74 -4.34 -5.64
C LEU A 3 15.06 -3.54 -6.75
N VAL A 4 15.75 -3.31 -7.87
CA VAL A 4 15.22 -2.56 -9.02
C VAL A 4 14.10 -3.34 -9.70
N GLY A 5 14.29 -4.64 -9.94
CA GLY A 5 13.27 -5.49 -10.56
C GLY A 5 11.97 -5.58 -9.75
N LYS A 6 12.06 -5.65 -8.42
CA LYS A 6 10.88 -5.68 -7.54
C LYS A 6 10.09 -4.38 -7.57
N TRP A 7 10.78 -3.24 -7.61
CA TRP A 7 10.12 -1.94 -7.71
C TRP A 7 9.47 -1.73 -9.09
N MET A 8 10.15 -2.12 -10.17
CA MET A 8 9.59 -2.00 -11.53
C MET A 8 8.34 -2.86 -11.71
N ALA A 9 8.35 -4.11 -11.22
CA ALA A 9 7.17 -4.97 -11.27
C ALA A 9 6.00 -4.37 -10.49
N HIS A 10 6.27 -3.81 -9.30
CA HIS A 10 5.25 -3.08 -8.53
C HIS A 10 4.73 -1.86 -9.28
N ALA A 11 5.61 -1.00 -9.79
CA ALA A 11 5.23 0.21 -10.51
C ALA A 11 4.42 -0.11 -11.77
N ALA A 12 4.83 -1.12 -12.55
CA ALA A 12 4.10 -1.55 -13.74
C ALA A 12 2.69 -2.04 -13.39
N TRP A 13 2.57 -2.92 -12.38
CA TRP A 13 1.25 -3.41 -11.93
C TRP A 13 0.36 -2.28 -11.41
N GLN A 14 0.94 -1.36 -10.63
CA GLN A 14 0.22 -0.19 -10.12
C GLN A 14 -0.23 0.74 -11.25
N SER A 15 0.58 0.94 -12.29
CA SER A 15 0.18 1.72 -13.46
C SER A 15 -1.00 1.10 -14.19
N VAL A 16 -1.01 -0.22 -14.38
CA VAL A 16 -2.15 -0.94 -14.99
C VAL A 16 -3.41 -0.76 -14.14
N ALA A 17 -3.31 -1.01 -12.83
CA ALA A 17 -4.43 -0.85 -11.91
C ALA A 17 -4.96 0.60 -11.88
N PHE A 18 -4.06 1.59 -11.93
CA PHE A 18 -4.40 3.00 -11.96
C PHE A 18 -5.17 3.40 -13.22
N LEU A 19 -4.74 2.89 -14.39
CA LEU A 19 -5.45 3.12 -15.65
C LEU A 19 -6.84 2.47 -15.65
N LEU A 20 -6.94 1.23 -15.16
CA LEU A 20 -8.22 0.53 -15.03
C LEU A 20 -9.17 1.25 -14.07
N MET A 21 -8.65 1.79 -12.97
CA MET A 21 -9.42 2.62 -12.03
C MET A 21 -9.99 3.84 -12.74
N TRP A 22 -9.20 4.60 -13.50
CA TRP A 22 -9.69 5.76 -14.25
C TRP A 22 -10.70 5.39 -15.33
N ALA A 23 -10.50 4.28 -16.04
CA ALA A 23 -11.46 3.78 -17.01
C ALA A 23 -12.81 3.43 -16.34
N GLY A 24 -12.77 2.71 -15.22
CA GLY A 24 -13.97 2.37 -14.44
C GLY A 24 -14.64 3.59 -13.80
N PHE A 25 -13.87 4.57 -13.34
CA PHE A 25 -14.40 5.83 -12.83
C PHE A 25 -15.07 6.64 -13.94
N GLY A 26 -14.46 6.72 -15.12
CA GLY A 26 -15.02 7.45 -16.27
C GLY A 26 -16.35 6.86 -16.73
N THR A 27 -16.43 5.53 -16.88
CA THR A 27 -17.69 4.85 -17.24
C THR A 27 -18.74 4.99 -16.13
N GLY A 28 -18.35 4.80 -14.87
CA GLY A 28 -19.23 4.97 -13.72
C GLY A 28 -19.74 6.40 -13.55
N TYR A 29 -18.92 7.41 -13.85
CA TYR A 29 -19.30 8.82 -13.82
C TYR A 29 -20.39 9.14 -14.84
N VAL A 30 -20.20 8.70 -16.09
CA VAL A 30 -21.20 8.90 -17.16
C VAL A 30 -22.51 8.20 -16.76
N TYR A 31 -22.44 6.93 -16.35
CA TYR A 31 -23.62 6.18 -15.93
C TYR A 31 -24.35 6.83 -14.75
N ALA A 32 -23.61 7.24 -13.71
CA ALA A 32 -24.19 7.88 -12.53
C ALA A 32 -24.80 9.25 -12.85
N ARG A 33 -24.20 10.02 -13.76
CA ARG A 33 -24.73 11.29 -14.24
C ARG A 33 -26.06 11.08 -14.98
N ASP A 34 -26.10 10.15 -15.92
CA ASP A 34 -27.26 9.92 -16.79
C ASP A 34 -28.47 9.36 -16.01
N ASN A 35 -28.21 8.65 -14.91
CA ASN A 35 -29.26 8.06 -14.06
C ASN A 35 -29.53 8.87 -12.76
N GLY A 36 -28.93 10.04 -12.59
CA GLY A 36 -29.19 10.93 -11.44
C GLY A 36 -28.61 10.44 -10.10
N TYR A 37 -27.67 9.50 -10.12
CA TYR A 37 -27.00 8.97 -8.92
C TYR A 37 -25.72 9.72 -8.55
N LEU A 38 -25.23 10.60 -9.42
CA LEU A 38 -23.98 11.33 -9.24
C LEU A 38 -24.00 12.11 -7.91
N PHE A 39 -23.14 11.70 -6.97
CA PHE A 39 -23.01 12.26 -5.62
C PHE A 39 -24.26 12.13 -4.72
N ALA A 40 -25.34 11.54 -5.21
CA ALA A 40 -26.54 11.25 -4.43
C ALA A 40 -26.43 9.92 -3.67
N GLN A 41 -25.52 9.04 -4.09
CA GLN A 41 -25.33 7.70 -3.52
C GLN A 41 -23.95 7.57 -2.87
N THR A 42 -23.90 6.88 -1.73
CA THR A 42 -22.65 6.68 -0.95
C THR A 42 -21.53 6.09 -1.80
N HIS A 43 -21.83 5.11 -2.66
CA HIS A 43 -20.86 4.53 -3.60
C HIS A 43 -20.23 5.57 -4.54
N THR A 44 -21.05 6.44 -5.15
CA THR A 44 -20.57 7.43 -6.13
C THR A 44 -19.78 8.55 -5.45
N LEU A 45 -20.21 8.99 -4.27
CA LEU A 45 -19.52 10.02 -3.48
C LEU A 45 -18.19 9.51 -2.93
N LEU A 46 -18.22 8.38 -2.20
CA LEU A 46 -17.02 7.78 -1.63
C LEU A 46 -16.04 7.36 -2.73
N GLY A 47 -16.53 6.74 -3.80
CA GLY A 47 -15.71 6.35 -4.95
C GLY A 47 -14.97 7.54 -5.56
N THR A 48 -15.65 8.67 -5.74
CA THR A 48 -15.02 9.89 -6.28
C THR A 48 -13.92 10.41 -5.35
N VAL A 49 -14.18 10.47 -4.05
CA VAL A 49 -13.17 10.90 -3.07
C VAL A 49 -11.98 9.95 -3.07
N VAL A 50 -12.21 8.64 -3.06
CA VAL A 50 -11.14 7.62 -3.09
C VAL A 50 -10.31 7.71 -4.38
N VAL A 51 -10.93 7.90 -5.55
CA VAL A 51 -10.23 8.06 -6.82
C VAL A 51 -9.38 9.33 -6.82
N ALA A 52 -9.93 10.46 -6.36
CA ALA A 52 -9.18 11.71 -6.24
C ALA A 52 -7.98 11.56 -5.29
N MET A 53 -8.18 10.88 -4.16
CA MET A 53 -7.10 10.60 -3.21
C MET A 53 -6.06 9.63 -3.79
N LEU A 54 -6.47 8.60 -4.55
CA LEU A 54 -5.56 7.67 -5.23
C LEU A 54 -4.75 8.34 -6.33
N ALA A 55 -5.26 9.40 -6.97
CA ALA A 55 -4.51 10.19 -7.95
C ALA A 55 -3.21 10.78 -7.39
N ILE A 56 -3.12 10.97 -6.07
CA ILE A 56 -1.93 11.47 -5.36
C ILE A 56 -0.87 10.37 -5.16
N GLN A 57 -1.27 9.09 -5.12
CA GLN A 57 -0.38 7.97 -4.80
C GLN A 57 0.83 7.82 -5.75
N PRO A 58 0.72 7.95 -7.08
CA PRO A 58 1.87 7.87 -7.99
C PRO A 58 2.96 8.89 -7.65
N PHE A 59 2.57 10.13 -7.32
CA PHE A 59 3.52 11.19 -6.95
C PHE A 59 4.24 10.87 -5.64
N LEU A 60 3.50 10.40 -4.63
CA LEU A 60 4.08 9.91 -3.37
C LEU A 60 4.99 8.70 -3.58
N GLY A 61 4.63 7.80 -4.51
CA GLY A 61 5.42 6.63 -4.87
C GLY A 61 6.77 6.99 -5.52
N VAL A 62 6.78 7.97 -6.42
CA VAL A 62 8.00 8.51 -7.02
C VAL A 62 8.86 9.22 -5.98
N ALA A 63 8.26 10.06 -5.13
CA ALA A 63 8.97 10.77 -4.07
C ALA A 63 9.62 9.80 -3.08
N HIS A 64 8.86 8.78 -2.65
CA HIS A 64 9.36 7.70 -1.82
C HIS A 64 10.51 6.94 -2.49
N HIS A 65 10.37 6.56 -3.77
CA HIS A 65 11.42 5.82 -4.47
C HIS A 65 12.72 6.64 -4.58
N LYS A 66 12.61 7.92 -4.92
CA LYS A 66 13.77 8.84 -4.97
C LYS A 66 14.47 8.93 -3.61
N TYR A 67 13.69 9.08 -2.53
CA TYR A 67 14.24 9.09 -1.17
C TYR A 67 14.93 7.76 -0.82
N TYR A 68 14.27 6.64 -1.08
CA TYR A 68 14.82 5.31 -0.77
C TYR A 68 16.09 5.01 -1.57
N LYS A 69 16.15 5.42 -2.85
CA LYS A 69 17.35 5.26 -3.69
C LYS A 69 18.53 6.04 -3.11
N LYS A 70 18.31 7.26 -2.62
CA LYS A 70 19.35 8.13 -2.05
C LYS A 70 19.80 7.68 -0.66
N ASN A 71 18.86 7.35 0.22
CA ASN A 71 19.14 7.16 1.65
C ASN A 71 19.22 5.67 2.05
N GLN A 72 18.76 4.76 1.19
CA GLN A 72 18.64 3.31 1.46
C GLN A 72 17.80 2.97 2.71
N THR A 73 17.08 3.95 3.26
CA THR A 73 16.22 3.85 4.44
C THR A 73 14.82 4.36 4.13
N ARG A 74 13.84 3.93 4.94
CA ARG A 74 12.48 4.49 4.88
C ARG A 74 12.47 5.86 5.55
N GLY A 75 12.00 6.87 4.84
CA GLY A 75 11.77 8.21 5.38
C GLY A 75 10.31 8.42 5.73
N ILE A 76 9.97 9.62 6.20
CA ILE A 76 8.58 10.02 6.51
C ILE A 76 7.68 9.81 5.29
N VAL A 77 8.15 10.18 4.09
CA VAL A 77 7.43 9.99 2.82
C VAL A 77 7.15 8.51 2.54
N SER A 78 8.06 7.60 2.90
CA SER A 78 7.83 6.15 2.79
C SER A 78 6.64 5.70 3.63
N HIS A 79 6.60 6.14 4.89
CA HIS A 79 5.55 5.74 5.83
C HIS A 79 4.20 6.35 5.42
N ALA A 80 4.19 7.63 5.04
CA ALA A 80 3.01 8.30 4.52
C ALA A 80 2.48 7.59 3.27
N HIS A 81 3.32 7.32 2.26
CA HIS A 81 2.91 6.64 1.04
C HIS A 81 2.30 5.26 1.32
N ILE A 82 2.95 4.45 2.17
CA ILE A 82 2.48 3.11 2.50
C ILE A 82 1.13 3.18 3.22
N TRP A 83 1.04 3.86 4.37
CA TRP A 83 -0.18 3.87 5.19
C TRP A 83 -1.35 4.53 4.50
N TYR A 84 -1.10 5.60 3.75
CA TYR A 84 -2.12 6.24 2.92
C TYR A 84 -2.67 5.26 1.87
N GLY A 85 -1.80 4.55 1.16
CA GLY A 85 -2.22 3.51 0.21
C GLY A 85 -3.02 2.38 0.88
N ARG A 86 -2.63 1.96 2.10
CA ARG A 86 -3.38 0.94 2.86
C ARG A 86 -4.79 1.40 3.20
N ALA A 87 -4.94 2.61 3.72
CA ALA A 87 -6.24 3.17 4.05
C ALA A 87 -7.14 3.25 2.82
N LEU A 88 -6.60 3.73 1.70
CA LEU A 88 -7.35 3.82 0.44
C LEU A 88 -7.72 2.46 -0.16
N MET A 89 -6.90 1.43 -0.01
CA MET A 89 -7.28 0.08 -0.43
C MET A 89 -8.49 -0.44 0.36
N VAL A 90 -8.50 -0.25 1.69
CA VAL A 90 -9.64 -0.65 2.54
C VAL A 90 -10.90 0.12 2.13
N LEU A 91 -10.80 1.44 1.95
CA LEU A 91 -11.91 2.25 1.47
C LEU A 91 -12.38 1.84 0.08
N GLY A 92 -11.47 1.44 -0.81
CA GLY A 92 -11.79 0.92 -2.14
C GLY A 92 -12.57 -0.39 -2.10
N ILE A 93 -12.22 -1.30 -1.18
CA ILE A 93 -12.98 -2.54 -0.95
C ILE A 93 -14.38 -2.23 -0.43
N ILE A 94 -14.49 -1.35 0.56
CA ILE A 94 -15.81 -0.91 1.07
C ILE A 94 -16.63 -0.30 -0.07
N ASN A 95 -16.01 0.57 -0.88
CA ASN A 95 -16.68 1.20 -2.01
C ASN A 95 -17.14 0.20 -3.07
N GLY A 96 -16.36 -0.85 -3.34
CA GLY A 96 -16.75 -1.92 -4.25
C GLY A 96 -17.98 -2.69 -3.75
N GLY A 97 -18.04 -2.97 -2.44
CA GLY A 97 -19.23 -3.55 -1.81
C GLY A 97 -20.47 -2.66 -1.93
N LEU A 98 -20.33 -1.35 -1.66
CA LEU A 98 -21.40 -0.37 -1.85
C LEU A 98 -21.87 -0.28 -3.31
N GLY A 99 -20.98 -0.55 -4.27
CA GLY A 99 -21.35 -0.62 -5.69
C GLY A 99 -22.26 -1.81 -6.00
N LEU A 100 -22.00 -2.96 -5.38
CA LEU A 100 -22.88 -4.14 -5.50
C LEU A 100 -24.25 -3.90 -4.87
N GLU A 101 -24.28 -3.21 -3.72
CA GLU A 101 -25.50 -2.77 -3.06
C GLU A 101 -26.30 -1.81 -3.95
N LEU A 102 -25.65 -0.78 -4.48
CA LEU A 102 -26.27 0.18 -5.40
C LEU A 102 -26.85 -0.50 -6.65
N ALA A 103 -26.13 -1.49 -7.19
CA ALA A 103 -26.58 -2.26 -8.34
C ALA A 103 -27.69 -3.29 -8.01
N SER A 104 -28.13 -3.39 -6.75
CA SER A 104 -29.06 -4.43 -6.28
C SER A 104 -28.62 -5.83 -6.72
N SER A 105 -27.31 -6.09 -6.63
CA SER A 105 -26.68 -7.30 -7.17
C SER A 105 -27.20 -8.57 -6.47
N SER A 106 -27.29 -9.66 -7.22
CA SER A 106 -27.70 -10.95 -6.65
C SER A 106 -26.73 -11.41 -5.55
N ARG A 107 -27.25 -12.21 -4.62
CA ARG A 107 -26.47 -12.75 -3.49
C ARG A 107 -25.22 -13.52 -3.96
N ALA A 108 -25.26 -14.14 -5.13
CA ALA A 108 -24.12 -14.85 -5.71
C ALA A 108 -22.93 -13.90 -5.96
N TYR A 109 -23.16 -12.71 -6.52
CA TYR A 109 -22.11 -11.73 -6.77
C TYR A 109 -21.56 -11.13 -5.47
N VAL A 110 -22.43 -10.86 -4.49
CA VAL A 110 -22.01 -10.37 -3.17
C VAL A 110 -21.12 -11.40 -2.45
N ILE A 111 -21.48 -12.68 -2.50
CA ILE A 111 -20.67 -13.77 -1.94
C ILE A 111 -19.33 -13.87 -2.67
N ALA A 112 -19.34 -13.90 -4.01
CA ALA A 112 -18.13 -14.01 -4.81
C ALA A 112 -17.15 -12.86 -4.51
N TYR A 113 -17.64 -11.62 -4.48
CA TYR A 113 -16.85 -10.45 -4.14
C TYR A 113 -16.26 -10.56 -2.73
N SER A 114 -17.09 -10.90 -1.73
CA SER A 114 -16.68 -10.97 -0.34
C SER A 114 -15.61 -12.04 -0.10
N VAL A 115 -15.77 -13.22 -0.72
CA VAL A 115 -14.80 -14.32 -0.63
C VAL A 115 -13.45 -13.91 -1.24
N ILE A 116 -13.46 -13.33 -2.44
CA ILE A 116 -12.23 -12.88 -3.11
C ILE A 116 -11.55 -11.78 -2.30
N ALA A 117 -12.31 -10.79 -1.82
CA ALA A 117 -11.80 -9.71 -0.99
C ALA A 117 -11.18 -10.24 0.32
N ALA A 118 -11.81 -11.21 0.97
CA ALA A 118 -11.31 -11.84 2.18
C ALA A 118 -10.00 -12.61 1.93
N ILE A 119 -9.93 -13.45 0.90
CA ILE A 119 -8.74 -14.24 0.56
C ILE A 119 -7.55 -13.32 0.25
N ILE A 120 -7.76 -12.34 -0.63
CA ILE A 120 -6.71 -11.39 -1.01
C ILE A 120 -6.32 -10.52 0.19
N GLY A 121 -7.28 -10.08 0.99
CA GLY A 121 -7.04 -9.30 2.21
C GLY A 121 -6.18 -10.05 3.22
N VAL A 122 -6.47 -11.32 3.48
CA VAL A 122 -5.66 -12.18 4.36
C VAL A 122 -4.26 -12.36 3.80
N ALA A 123 -4.12 -12.66 2.50
CA ALA A 123 -2.81 -12.80 1.87
C ALA A 123 -1.99 -11.49 1.97
N TRP A 124 -2.64 -10.35 1.75
CA TRP A 124 -2.03 -9.03 1.87
C TRP A 124 -1.56 -8.73 3.30
N ILE A 125 -2.42 -8.93 4.31
CA ILE A 125 -2.06 -8.74 5.73
C ILE A 125 -0.92 -9.70 6.12
N GLY A 126 -1.03 -10.98 5.74
CA GLY A 126 0.00 -11.98 5.99
C GLY A 126 1.35 -11.57 5.40
N SER A 127 1.36 -11.07 4.16
CA SER A 127 2.59 -10.58 3.52
C SER A 127 3.19 -9.36 4.24
N ALA A 128 2.34 -8.47 4.75
CA ALA A 128 2.77 -7.28 5.49
C ALA A 128 3.38 -7.66 6.84
N VAL A 129 2.74 -8.54 7.60
CA VAL A 129 3.22 -9.03 8.90
C VAL A 129 4.54 -9.79 8.71
N TRP A 130 4.59 -10.72 7.75
CA TRP A 130 5.80 -11.48 7.46
C TRP A 130 6.98 -10.59 7.06
N GLY A 131 6.70 -9.56 6.25
CA GLY A 131 7.69 -8.56 5.84
C GLY A 131 8.27 -7.79 7.02
N GLU A 132 7.46 -7.47 8.03
CA GLU A 132 7.91 -6.78 9.24
C GLU A 132 8.70 -7.73 10.15
N MET A 133 8.20 -8.94 10.40
CA MET A 133 8.89 -9.95 11.22
C MET A 133 10.30 -10.28 10.70
N ARG A 134 10.47 -10.43 9.37
CA ARG A 134 11.80 -10.66 8.76
C ARG A 134 12.74 -9.47 8.89
N ARG A 135 12.22 -8.24 8.96
CA ARG A 135 13.03 -7.03 9.16
C ARG A 135 13.54 -6.93 10.58
N SER A 136 12.69 -7.12 11.58
CA SER A 136 13.11 -7.12 13.00
C SER A 136 14.22 -8.14 13.25
N LYS A 137 14.10 -9.36 12.69
CA LYS A 137 15.16 -10.38 12.79
C LYS A 137 16.50 -9.95 12.16
N ARG A 138 16.48 -9.15 11.09
CA ARG A 138 17.69 -8.62 10.43
C ARG A 138 18.33 -7.49 11.22
N THR A 139 17.53 -6.61 11.83
CA THR A 139 18.03 -5.52 12.69
C THR A 139 18.73 -6.09 13.93
N VAL A 140 18.08 -7.02 14.64
CA VAL A 140 18.66 -7.68 15.82
C VAL A 140 19.98 -8.40 15.50
N LYS A 141 20.04 -9.13 14.38
CA LYS A 141 21.27 -9.79 13.94
C LYS A 141 22.41 -8.80 13.67
N ARG A 142 22.11 -7.60 13.16
CA ARG A 142 23.10 -6.57 12.84
C ARG A 142 23.62 -5.87 14.11
N GLU A 143 22.77 -5.66 15.10
CA GLU A 143 23.15 -5.13 16.42
C GLU A 143 24.05 -6.12 17.16
N GLN A 144 23.66 -7.40 17.22
CA GLN A 144 24.47 -8.46 17.82
C GLN A 144 25.83 -8.65 17.14
N SER A 145 25.93 -8.45 15.82
CA SER A 145 27.23 -8.51 15.13
C SER A 145 28.15 -7.32 15.44
N HIS A 146 27.58 -6.16 15.79
CA HIS A 146 28.34 -4.96 16.18
C HIS A 146 28.81 -5.02 17.66
N GLU A 147 28.11 -5.77 18.52
CA GLU A 147 28.49 -6.02 19.93
C GLU A 147 29.44 -7.23 20.11
N SER A 148 29.82 -7.93 19.04
CA SER A 148 30.81 -9.02 19.06
C SER A 148 32.19 -8.55 19.61
N PRO A 149 33.03 -9.44 20.19
CA PRO A 149 34.10 -9.12 21.18
C PRO A 149 35.18 -8.10 20.78
N GLU A 150 35.25 -7.67 19.53
CA GLU A 150 36.20 -6.66 19.04
C GLU A 150 36.00 -5.28 19.71
N SER A 151 34.80 -5.00 20.22
CA SER A 151 34.49 -3.78 20.98
C SER A 151 34.99 -3.83 22.43
N GLN A 152 35.11 -5.02 23.03
CA GLN A 152 35.70 -5.22 24.37
C GLN A 152 37.23 -5.13 24.37
N GLN A 153 37.87 -5.25 23.21
CA GLN A 153 39.33 -5.16 23.09
C GLN A 153 39.85 -3.71 22.97
N ARG A 154 38.96 -2.70 22.92
CA ARG A 154 39.30 -1.27 22.87
C ARG A 154 39.07 -0.51 24.18
N ILE A 155 39.33 -1.14 25.33
CA ILE A 155 39.63 -0.38 26.55
C ILE A 155 41.16 -0.35 26.69
N PRO A 156 41.86 0.69 26.19
CA PRO A 156 43.27 0.82 26.48
C PRO A 156 43.41 1.09 27.97
N TYR A 157 44.23 0.27 28.61
CA TYR A 157 44.75 0.43 29.95
C TYR A 157 45.07 1.91 30.20
N ARG A 158 44.31 2.57 31.08
CA ARG A 158 44.62 3.91 31.57
C ARG A 158 45.86 3.80 32.46
N GLN A 159 47.04 3.73 31.85
CA GLN A 159 48.28 4.09 32.52
C GLN A 159 48.30 5.61 32.72
N LYS A 160 48.41 6.04 33.97
CA LYS A 160 49.08 7.26 34.45
C LYS A 160 49.04 7.19 35.97
N LYS A 161 50.15 6.72 36.55
CA LYS A 161 51.18 7.50 37.27
C LYS A 161 50.74 7.84 38.69
#